data_AF-A0A2M8DD01-F1
#
_entry.id   AF-A0A2M8DD01-F1
#
_cell.length_a   1.000
_cell.length_b   1.000
_cell.length_c   1.000
_cell.angle_alpha   90.00
_cell.angle_beta   90.00
_cell.angle_gamma   90.00
#
_symmetry.space_group_name_H-M   'P 1'
#
loop_
_entity.id
_entity.type
_entity.pdbx_description
1 polymer ?
#
loop_
_entity_poly.entity_id
_entity_poly.type
_entity_poly.pdbx_seq_one_letter_code
_entity_poly.pdbx_strand_id
1 'polypeptide(L)'
;MNNAQRLKILTDSGKTVFSVGDIQSLWQSSALTTKISLKRMLDKNLVVRLAKGYYALHENYNIYELANTIITPSYISLDSALFYHQIAFQVSSRVSSVALLNYQKEIQEKT
;
A
#
# COMPACT_ATOMS: atom_id res chain seq x y z
N MET A 1 11.43 -18.83 -3.03
CA MET A 1 11.89 -17.50 -3.47
C MET A 1 12.91 -16.94 -2.49
N ASN A 2 13.99 -16.34 -2.99
CA ASN A 2 14.96 -15.58 -2.18
C ASN A 2 14.50 -14.11 -2.00
N ASN A 3 15.23 -13.31 -1.21
CA ASN A 3 14.85 -11.92 -0.95
C ASN A 3 14.97 -11.01 -2.19
N ALA A 4 15.95 -11.26 -3.07
CA ALA A 4 16.12 -10.48 -4.29
C ALA A 4 14.93 -10.65 -5.25
N GLN A 5 14.46 -11.89 -5.44
CA GLN A 5 13.26 -12.18 -6.23
C GLN A 5 12.01 -11.54 -5.64
N ARG A 6 11.84 -11.60 -4.32
CA ARG A 6 10.71 -10.97 -3.63
C ARG A 6 10.71 -9.45 -3.83
N LEU A 7 11.86 -8.82 -3.66
CA LEU A 7 12.02 -7.39 -3.85
C LEU A 7 11.72 -7.01 -5.30
N LYS A 8 12.26 -7.76 -6.27
CA LYS A 8 11.99 -7.55 -7.70
C LYS A 8 10.49 -7.58 -7.99
N ILE A 9 9.74 -8.56 -7.47
CA ILE A 9 8.28 -8.63 -7.68
C ILE A 9 7.55 -7.41 -7.10
N LEU A 10 7.95 -6.94 -5.90
CA LEU A 10 7.36 -5.74 -5.33
C LEU A 10 7.67 -4.50 -6.19
N THR A 11 8.91 -4.35 -6.63
CA THR A 11 9.33 -3.24 -7.52
C THR A 11 8.61 -3.28 -8.87
N ASP A 12 8.50 -4.46 -9.49
CA ASP A 12 7.85 -4.66 -10.79
C ASP A 12 6.34 -4.34 -10.73
N SER A 13 5.72 -4.32 -9.55
CA SER A 13 4.32 -3.93 -9.38
C SER A 13 4.05 -2.44 -9.62
N GLY A 14 5.10 -1.61 -9.63
CA GLY A 14 5.00 -0.15 -9.76
C GLY A 14 4.47 0.58 -8.52
N LYS A 15 4.05 -0.15 -7.48
CA LYS A 15 3.61 0.42 -6.20
C LYS A 15 4.77 0.62 -5.25
N THR A 16 4.64 1.59 -4.36
CA THR A 16 5.59 1.86 -3.28
C THR A 16 5.10 1.38 -1.92
N VAL A 17 3.79 1.22 -1.73
CA VAL A 17 3.14 0.80 -0.47
C VAL A 17 2.33 -0.48 -0.65
N PHE A 18 2.38 -1.35 0.37
CA PHE A 18 1.73 -2.65 0.36
C PHE A 18 1.14 -3.00 1.72
N SER A 19 -0.07 -3.57 1.71
CA SER A 19 -0.59 -4.34 2.85
C SER A 19 0.05 -5.73 2.88
N VAL A 20 -0.05 -6.42 4.03
CA VAL A 20 0.33 -7.85 4.10
C VAL A 20 -0.46 -8.69 3.09
N GLY A 21 -1.73 -8.34 2.84
CA GLY A 21 -2.56 -9.03 1.85
C GLY A 21 -2.04 -8.87 0.42
N ASP A 22 -1.62 -7.66 0.03
CA ASP A 22 -1.00 -7.41 -1.28
C ASP A 22 0.25 -8.25 -1.45
N ILE A 23 1.12 -8.27 -0.44
CA ILE A 23 2.38 -9.02 -0.45
C ILE A 23 2.12 -10.52 -0.54
N GLN A 24 1.15 -11.04 0.21
CA GLN A 24 0.75 -12.45 0.14
C GLN A 24 0.30 -12.83 -1.27
N SER A 25 -0.50 -11.97 -1.90
CA SER A 25 -0.99 -12.17 -3.27
C SER A 25 0.16 -12.16 -4.29
N LEU A 26 1.02 -11.15 -4.23
CA LEU A 26 2.16 -10.98 -5.13
C LEU A 26 3.19 -12.11 -5.00
N TRP A 27 3.45 -12.59 -3.78
CA TRP A 27 4.39 -13.69 -3.54
C TRP A 27 3.73 -15.08 -3.60
N GLN A 28 2.41 -15.16 -3.77
CA GLN A 28 1.63 -16.40 -3.73
C GLN A 28 1.99 -17.28 -2.52
N SER A 29 2.03 -16.69 -1.33
CA SER A 29 2.53 -17.37 -0.14
C SER A 29 1.62 -17.23 1.07
N SER A 30 1.73 -18.18 2.01
CA SER A 30 0.93 -18.17 3.23
C SER A 30 1.25 -16.95 4.11
N ALA A 31 0.31 -16.59 4.98
CA ALA A 31 0.47 -15.47 5.90
C ALA A 31 1.71 -15.63 6.80
N LEU A 32 1.99 -16.86 7.25
CA LEU A 32 3.15 -17.16 8.09
C LEU A 32 4.45 -16.96 7.32
N THR A 33 4.56 -17.54 6.12
CA THR A 33 5.75 -17.39 5.26
C THR A 33 6.00 -15.94 4.87
N THR A 34 4.93 -15.19 4.60
CA THR A 34 5.00 -13.75 4.30
C THR A 34 5.54 -12.96 5.48
N LYS A 35 5.01 -13.18 6.70
CA LYS A 35 5.48 -12.49 7.91
C LYS A 35 6.95 -12.79 8.22
N ILE A 36 7.36 -14.05 8.13
CA ILE A 36 8.77 -14.45 8.36
C ILE A 36 9.68 -13.78 7.32
N SER A 37 9.28 -13.79 6.04
CA SER A 37 10.06 -13.17 4.96
C SER A 37 10.16 -11.66 5.14
N LEU A 38 9.05 -10.99 5.48
CA LEU A 38 9.02 -9.55 5.76
C LEU A 38 9.92 -9.19 6.94
N LYS A 39 9.88 -9.96 8.03
CA LYS A 39 10.81 -9.74 9.16
C LYS A 39 12.26 -9.80 8.71
N ARG A 40 12.65 -10.83 7.95
CA ARG A 40 14.02 -10.96 7.42
C ARG A 40 14.41 -9.85 6.43
N MET A 41 13.43 -9.27 5.72
CA MET A 41 13.67 -8.15 4.81
C MET A 41 13.79 -6.82 5.58
N LEU A 42 13.00 -6.62 6.64
CA LEU A 42 13.13 -5.50 7.58
C LEU A 42 14.48 -5.50 8.27
N ASP A 43 14.91 -6.65 8.80
CA ASP A 43 16.21 -6.80 9.47
C ASP A 43 17.40 -6.47 8.54
N LYS A 44 17.17 -6.50 7.22
CA LYS A 44 18.14 -6.16 6.16
C LYS A 44 17.90 -4.80 5.51
N ASN A 45 16.96 -3.99 6.03
CA ASN A 45 16.57 -2.70 5.46
C ASN A 45 16.17 -2.76 3.97
N LEU A 46 15.61 -3.89 3.52
CA LEU A 46 15.15 -4.07 2.13
C LEU A 46 13.73 -3.53 1.91
N VAL A 47 12.99 -3.31 2.99
CA VAL A 47 11.65 -2.71 3.05
C VAL A 47 11.55 -1.91 4.34
N VAL A 48 10.60 -0.99 4.40
CA VAL A 48 10.33 -0.16 5.59
C VAL A 48 8.95 -0.53 6.15
N ARG A 49 8.82 -0.57 7.47
CA ARG A 49 7.52 -0.77 8.12
C ARG A 49 6.88 0.59 8.39
N LEU A 50 5.71 0.82 7.82
CA LEU A 50 4.94 2.06 8.01
C LEU A 50 4.04 1.98 9.25
N ALA A 51 3.34 0.85 9.37
CA ALA A 51 2.44 0.56 10.48
C ALA A 51 2.28 -0.96 10.65
N LYS A 52 1.47 -1.41 11.63
CA LYS A 52 1.13 -2.83 11.73
C LYS A 52 0.34 -3.25 10.49
N GLY A 53 0.94 -4.10 9.67
CA GLY A 53 0.31 -4.65 8.47
C GLY A 53 0.59 -3.90 7.18
N TYR A 54 1.34 -2.78 7.24
CA TYR A 54 1.63 -1.92 6.08
C TYR A 54 3.13 -1.68 5.95
N TYR A 55 3.65 -1.83 4.74
CA TYR A 55 5.07 -1.78 4.42
C TYR A 55 5.29 -0.95 3.16
N ALA A 56 6.48 -0.37 3.04
CA ALA A 56 6.93 0.34 1.86
C ALA A 56 8.24 -0.24 1.30
N LEU A 57 8.49 -0.01 0.01
CA LEU A 57 9.79 -0.32 -0.61
C LEU A 57 10.94 0.50 -0.02
N HIS A 58 10.67 1.76 0.30
CA HIS A 58 11.66 2.71 0.81
C HIS A 58 10.96 3.86 1.55
N GLU A 59 11.74 4.73 2.21
CA GLU A 59 11.22 5.86 3.00
C GLU A 59 10.48 6.92 2.15
N ASN A 60 10.89 7.11 0.89
CA ASN A 60 10.25 8.05 -0.04
C ASN A 60 8.99 7.49 -0.72
N TYR A 61 8.14 6.77 0.02
CA TYR A 61 6.94 6.15 -0.52
C TYR A 61 5.87 7.19 -0.88
N ASN A 62 4.93 6.80 -1.75
CA ASN A 62 3.79 7.63 -2.08
C ASN A 62 2.76 7.60 -0.93
N ILE A 63 2.63 8.72 -0.22
CA ILE A 63 1.70 8.84 0.91
C ILE A 63 0.23 8.66 0.50
N TYR A 64 -0.13 8.97 -0.76
CA TYR A 64 -1.47 8.76 -1.29
C TYR A 64 -1.76 7.27 -1.53
N GLU A 65 -0.75 6.48 -1.90
CA GLU A 65 -0.89 5.02 -1.96
C GLU A 65 -1.14 4.43 -0.57
N LEU A 66 -0.45 4.94 0.46
CA LEU A 66 -0.69 4.52 1.83
C LEU A 66 -2.15 4.77 2.25
N ALA A 67 -2.67 5.97 2.02
CA ALA A 67 -4.04 6.30 2.36
C ALA A 67 -5.05 5.35 1.68
N ASN A 68 -4.87 5.07 0.39
CA ASN A 68 -5.73 4.16 -0.38
C ASN A 68 -5.54 2.68 -0.02
N THR A 69 -4.38 2.31 0.56
CA THR A 69 -4.11 0.95 1.03
C THR A 69 -4.69 0.70 2.43
N ILE A 70 -4.75 1.73 3.28
CA ILE A 70 -5.32 1.62 4.63
C ILE A 70 -6.83 1.36 4.58
N ILE A 71 -7.55 2.08 3.72
CA ILE A 71 -8.99 1.90 3.48
C ILE A 71 -9.22 1.74 1.97
N THR A 72 -9.79 0.61 1.56
CA THR A 72 -10.06 0.32 0.15
C THR A 72 -11.51 -0.15 -0.03
N PRO A 73 -12.27 0.39 -1.02
CA PRO A 73 -11.89 1.51 -1.90
C PRO A 73 -11.98 2.86 -1.16
N SER A 74 -11.02 3.75 -1.42
CA SER A 74 -11.08 5.15 -1.01
C SER A 74 -10.41 6.06 -2.04
N TYR A 75 -10.71 7.35 -1.97
CA TYR A 75 -10.19 8.37 -2.87
C TYR A 75 -9.60 9.53 -2.08
N ILE A 76 -8.38 9.94 -2.46
CA ILE A 76 -7.77 11.18 -1.95
C ILE A 76 -8.70 12.35 -2.27
N SER A 77 -9.09 13.10 -1.25
CA SER A 77 -10.23 14.02 -1.30
C SER A 77 -9.96 15.29 -0.49
N LEU A 78 -10.94 16.18 -0.44
CA LEU A 78 -10.94 17.40 0.38
C LEU A 78 -9.68 18.26 0.14
N ASP A 79 -9.07 18.76 1.21
CA ASP A 79 -7.87 19.58 1.21
C ASP A 79 -6.70 18.91 0.48
N SER A 80 -6.54 17.58 0.60
CA SER A 80 -5.46 16.86 -0.08
C SER A 80 -5.60 16.88 -1.61
N ALA A 81 -6.81 16.74 -2.13
CA ALA A 81 -7.06 16.84 -3.57
C ALA A 81 -6.88 18.27 -4.08
N LEU A 82 -7.39 19.26 -3.34
CA LEU A 82 -7.22 20.67 -3.70
C LEU A 82 -5.75 21.09 -3.70
N PHE A 83 -4.97 20.63 -2.72
CA PHE A 83 -3.53 20.87 -2.64
C PHE A 83 -2.79 20.21 -3.80
N TYR A 84 -3.10 18.93 -4.10
CA TYR A 84 -2.49 18.19 -5.21
C TYR A 84 -2.72 18.90 -6.57
N HIS A 85 -3.91 19.45 -6.78
CA HIS A 85 -4.26 20.20 -7.99
C HIS A 85 -3.89 21.70 -7.93
N GLN A 86 -3.14 22.13 -6.92
CA GLN A 86 -2.66 23.52 -6.76
C GLN A 86 -3.80 24.56 -6.66
N ILE A 87 -4.97 24.13 -6.19
CA ILE A 87 -6.14 25.00 -5.95
C ILE A 87 -6.05 25.64 -4.55
N ALA A 88 -5.55 24.89 -3.56
CA ALA A 88 -5.34 25.37 -2.19
C ALA A 88 -3.85 25.30 -1.81
N PHE A 89 -3.35 26.35 -1.14
CA PHE A 89 -1.93 26.49 -0.79
C PHE A 89 -1.61 26.14 0.68
N GLN A 90 -2.63 25.82 1.48
CA GLN A 90 -2.44 25.48 2.88
C GLN A 90 -1.82 24.09 2.97
N VAL A 91 -0.55 24.04 3.35
CA VAL A 91 0.18 22.78 3.55
C VAL A 91 -0.36 22.10 4.81
N SER A 92 -0.88 20.89 4.63
CA SER A 92 -1.34 20.02 5.71
C SER A 92 -0.35 18.85 5.85
N SER A 93 -0.04 18.46 7.09
CA SER A 93 0.72 17.23 7.37
C SER A 93 -0.16 15.97 7.32
N ARG A 94 -1.43 16.11 6.94
CA ARG A 94 -2.43 15.04 6.90
C ARG A 94 -2.88 14.80 5.48
N VAL A 95 -3.12 13.53 5.16
CA VAL A 95 -3.80 13.14 3.92
C VAL A 95 -5.27 12.85 4.24
N SER A 96 -6.15 13.51 3.51
CA SER A 96 -7.60 13.31 3.56
C SER A 96 -8.02 12.36 2.45
N SER A 97 -8.78 11.34 2.82
CA SER A 97 -9.39 10.38 1.90
C SER A 97 -10.85 10.16 2.28
N VAL A 98 -11.69 9.92 1.28
CA VAL A 98 -13.12 9.61 1.45
C VAL A 98 -13.37 8.19 0.97
N ALA A 99 -14.10 7.43 1.77
CA ALA A 99 -14.55 6.08 1.47
C ALA A 99 -16.04 5.96 1.74
N LEU A 100 -16.69 4.97 1.12
CA LEU A 100 -18.08 4.65 1.44
C LEU A 100 -18.17 4.04 2.83
N LEU A 101 -19.22 4.39 3.59
CA LEU A 101 -19.49 3.75 4.88
C LEU A 101 -19.74 2.25 4.70
N ASN A 102 -20.47 1.88 3.66
CA ASN A 102 -20.76 0.50 3.26
C ASN A 102 -20.36 0.31 1.79
N TYR A 103 -19.52 -0.70 1.50
CA TYR A 103 -19.12 -1.07 0.14
C TYR A 103 -19.55 -2.52 -0.15
N GLN A 104 -20.30 -2.73 -1.23
CA GLN A 104 -20.67 -4.04 -1.74
C GLN A 104 -20.20 -4.16 -3.20
N LYS A 105 -19.57 -5.29 -3.54
CA LYS A 105 -19.11 -5.61 -4.89
C LYS A 105 -19.66 -6.96 -5.29
N GLU A 106 -20.52 -6.98 -6.29
CA GLU A 106 -20.88 -8.20 -7.01
C GLU A 106 -20.01 -8.35 -8.26
N ILE A 107 -19.61 -9.58 -8.55
CA ILE A 107 -18.79 -9.94 -9.70
C ILE A 107 -19.65 -10.88 -10.56
N GLN A 108 -19.83 -10.56 -11.84
CA GLN A 108 -20.52 -11.45 -12.78
C GLN A 108 -19.62 -12.62 -13.19
N GLU A 109 -20.20 -13.81 -13.27
CA GLU A 109 -19.53 -14.98 -13.84
C GLU A 109 -19.12 -14.70 -15.29
N LYS A 110 -17.86 -14.97 -15.63
CA LYS A 110 -17.42 -15.05 -17.02
C LYS A 110 -17.84 -16.42 -17.57
N THR A 111 -18.81 -16.43 -18.48
CA THR A 111 -19.15 -17.59 -19.33
C THR A 111 -18.01 -17.94 -20.27
#